data_AF-A0A2V8MAP4-F1
#
_entry.id   AF-A0A2V8MAP4-F1
#
_cell.length_a   1.000
_cell.length_b   1.000
_cell.length_c   1.000
_cell.angle_alpha   90.00
_cell.angle_beta   90.00
_cell.angle_gamma   90.00
#
_symmetry.space_group_name_H-M   'P 1'
#
loop_
_entity.id
_entity.type
_entity.pdbx_description
1 polymer ?
#
loop_
_entity_poly.entity_id
_entity_poly.type
_entity_poly.pdbx_seq_one_letter_code
_entity_poly.pdbx_strand_id
1 'polypeptide(L)'
;MLQRSDRRFVHALSREARSIFRRTESCPTFRRHFEKVAEKHHFFAIYCFMPEHLHMIFLGCHENTHLLQALEDFKQATGYLLARRYLKTKWEKSFHDRILRSKELGAHLRYVLNNPVRRGLVENWREYQFSGAIGLDLEALLENLATE
;
A
#
# COMPACT_ATOMS: atom_id res chain seq x y z
N MET A 1 -21.92 -4.66 -4.90
CA MET A 1 -21.54 -5.67 -5.92
C MET A 1 -20.40 -5.09 -6.76
N LEU A 2 -19.13 -5.35 -6.40
CA LEU A 2 -17.92 -4.83 -7.07
C LEU A 2 -17.70 -5.58 -8.40
N GLN A 3 -18.44 -5.19 -9.45
CA GLN A 3 -18.24 -5.72 -10.80
C GLN A 3 -16.92 -5.20 -11.40
N ARG A 4 -16.01 -6.15 -11.68
CA ARG A 4 -14.99 -6.12 -12.76
C ARG A 4 -13.96 -4.98 -12.83
N SER A 5 -13.68 -4.26 -11.76
CA SER A 5 -12.51 -3.38 -11.74
C SER A 5 -11.22 -4.18 -11.46
N ASP A 6 -10.14 -3.84 -12.18
CA ASP A 6 -8.82 -4.47 -12.06
C ASP A 6 -8.32 -4.43 -10.60
N ARG A 7 -7.87 -5.57 -10.08
CA ARG A 7 -7.33 -5.71 -8.71
C ARG A 7 -5.86 -6.08 -8.81
N ARG A 8 -4.97 -5.24 -8.25
CA ARG A 8 -3.53 -5.51 -8.27
C ARG A 8 -2.94 -5.49 -6.87
N PHE A 9 -2.23 -6.56 -6.54
CA PHE A 9 -1.25 -6.55 -5.47
C PHE A 9 0.03 -5.90 -5.98
N VAL A 10 0.58 -4.99 -5.19
CA VAL A 10 1.85 -4.33 -5.47
C VAL A 10 2.69 -4.39 -4.21
N HIS A 11 3.85 -5.00 -4.32
CA HIS A 11 4.90 -4.94 -3.32
C HIS A 11 6.03 -4.06 -3.84
N ALA A 12 6.14 -2.86 -3.27
CA ALA A 12 7.17 -1.89 -3.62
C ALA A 12 8.29 -1.88 -2.57
N LEU A 13 9.50 -2.24 -3.01
CA LEU A 13 10.70 -2.20 -2.18
C LEU A 13 11.34 -0.81 -2.25
N SER A 14 11.86 -0.31 -1.13
CA SER A 14 12.77 0.84 -1.14
C SER A 14 14.22 0.37 -0.97
N ARG A 15 15.11 0.84 -1.86
CA ARG A 15 16.53 0.49 -1.83
C ARG A 15 17.26 1.31 -0.79
N GLU A 16 18.17 0.69 -0.05
CA GLU A 16 19.01 1.36 0.97
C GLU A 16 18.20 2.00 2.13
N ALA A 17 16.89 1.72 2.18
CA ALA A 17 15.95 2.18 3.19
C ALA A 17 16.15 1.43 4.51
N ARG A 18 17.28 1.63 5.18
CA ARG A 18 17.41 1.22 6.58
C ARG A 18 16.52 2.16 7.41
N SER A 19 15.22 1.87 7.45
CA SER A 19 14.20 2.46 8.34
C SER A 19 13.63 3.85 8.01
N ILE A 20 13.13 4.08 6.80
CA ILE A 20 12.38 5.32 6.45
C ILE A 20 11.12 5.46 7.33
N PHE A 21 10.40 4.35 7.49
CA PHE A 21 9.10 4.33 8.16
C PHE A 21 9.19 4.08 9.67
N ARG A 22 10.40 4.03 10.27
CA ARG A 22 10.54 4.05 11.74
C ARG A 22 10.38 5.44 12.35
N ARG A 23 10.54 6.49 11.55
CA ARG A 23 10.40 7.88 12.01
C ARG A 23 8.95 8.31 11.81
N THR A 24 8.22 8.52 12.89
CA THR A 24 6.78 8.81 12.96
C THR A 24 6.27 9.92 12.02
N GLU A 25 7.13 10.82 11.55
CA GLU A 25 6.75 11.92 10.64
C GLU A 25 6.63 11.52 9.15
N SER A 26 7.23 10.40 8.72
CA SER A 26 7.25 10.02 7.31
C SER A 26 5.92 9.43 6.84
N CYS A 27 5.33 8.54 7.63
CA CYS A 27 4.12 7.81 7.26
C CYS A 27 2.91 8.73 6.94
N PRO A 28 2.58 9.76 7.76
CA PRO A 28 1.48 10.66 7.45
C PRO A 28 1.71 11.46 6.15
N THR A 29 2.95 11.87 5.89
CA THR A 29 3.30 12.60 4.65
C THR A 29 3.13 11.70 3.43
N PHE A 30 3.62 10.46 3.50
CA PHE A 30 3.49 9.50 2.39
C PHE A 30 2.03 9.14 2.16
N ARG A 31 1.26 8.93 3.23
CA ARG A 31 -0.18 8.70 3.16
C ARG A 31 -0.91 9.83 2.43
N ARG A 32 -0.63 11.11 2.74
CA ARG A 32 -1.23 12.25 2.03
C ARG A 32 -0.93 12.26 0.53
N HIS A 33 0.30 11.91 0.14
CA HIS A 33 0.62 11.77 -1.29
C HIS A 33 -0.13 10.60 -1.91
N PHE A 34 -0.27 9.51 -1.18
CA PHE A 34 -1.00 8.35 -1.65
C PHE A 34 -2.49 8.63 -1.83
N GLU A 35 -3.12 9.38 -0.91
CA GLU A 35 -4.50 9.86 -1.00
C GLU A 35 -4.72 10.70 -2.26
N LYS A 36 -3.81 11.64 -2.56
CA LYS A 36 -3.88 12.45 -3.80
C LYS A 36 -3.78 11.61 -5.07
N VAL A 37 -2.92 10.59 -5.07
CA VAL A 37 -2.76 9.68 -6.21
C VAL A 37 -3.98 8.77 -6.35
N ALA A 38 -4.54 8.27 -5.25
CA ALA A 38 -5.77 7.50 -5.21
C ALA A 38 -6.96 8.27 -5.80
N GLU A 39 -7.08 9.55 -5.44
CA GLU A 39 -8.09 10.45 -6.00
C GLU A 39 -7.88 10.66 -7.50
N LYS A 40 -6.65 11.02 -7.92
CA LYS A 40 -6.31 11.28 -9.32
C LYS A 40 -6.58 10.09 -10.24
N HIS A 41 -6.32 8.88 -9.77
CA HIS A 41 -6.40 7.65 -10.58
C HIS A 41 -7.64 6.80 -10.26
N HIS A 42 -8.51 7.25 -9.37
CA HIS A 42 -9.75 6.57 -8.97
C HIS A 42 -9.55 5.10 -8.59
N PHE A 43 -8.78 4.88 -7.52
CA PHE A 43 -8.61 3.56 -6.91
C PHE A 43 -8.67 3.63 -5.38
N PHE A 44 -8.97 2.50 -4.76
CA PHE A 44 -8.79 2.32 -3.33
C PHE A 44 -7.50 1.56 -3.04
N ALA A 45 -6.94 1.78 -1.86
CA ALA A 45 -5.73 1.09 -1.45
C ALA A 45 -5.84 0.49 -0.05
N ILE A 46 -5.19 -0.65 0.14
CA ILE A 46 -4.80 -1.18 1.44
C ILE A 46 -3.27 -1.13 1.47
N TYR A 47 -2.68 -0.70 2.57
CA TYR A 47 -1.25 -0.54 2.68
C TYR A 47 -0.69 -0.96 4.04
N CYS A 48 0.59 -1.30 4.03
CA CYS A 48 1.41 -1.48 5.21
C CYS A 48 2.81 -0.91 4.94
N PHE A 49 3.13 0.22 5.56
CA PHE A 49 4.47 0.81 5.54
C PHE A 49 5.36 0.03 6.51
N MET A 50 6.13 -0.93 5.99
CA MET A 50 7.17 -1.62 6.76
C MET A 50 8.39 -0.69 6.89
N PRO A 51 9.28 -0.86 7.88
CA PRO A 51 10.43 0.04 8.08
C PRO A 51 11.25 0.34 6.81
N GLU A 52 11.44 -0.67 5.97
CA GLU A 52 12.31 -0.67 4.80
C GLU A 52 11.59 -0.81 3.44
N HIS A 53 10.26 -1.00 3.43
CA HIS A 53 9.49 -1.20 2.19
C HIS A 53 7.99 -0.95 2.40
N LEU A 54 7.21 -1.03 1.32
CA LEU A 54 5.78 -0.78 1.34
C LEU A 54 5.03 -1.93 0.64
N HIS A 55 4.13 -2.57 1.39
CA HIS A 55 3.15 -3.50 0.83
C HIS A 55 1.84 -2.78 0.52
N MET A 56 1.28 -3.00 -0.67
CA MET A 56 0.02 -2.39 -1.08
C MET A 56 -0.86 -3.36 -1.87
N ILE A 57 -2.17 -3.18 -1.74
CA ILE A 57 -3.17 -3.72 -2.66
C ILE A 57 -3.91 -2.52 -3.22
N PHE A 58 -3.95 -2.40 -4.54
CA PHE A 58 -4.78 -1.44 -5.24
C PHE A 58 -6.03 -2.13 -5.76
N LEU A 59 -7.17 -1.50 -5.55
CA LEU A 59 -8.47 -1.91 -6.04
C LEU A 59 -8.96 -0.80 -6.97
N GLY A 60 -8.97 -1.05 -8.28
CA GLY A 60 -9.50 -0.07 -9.22
C GLY A 60 -10.99 0.18 -8.96
N CYS A 61 -11.48 1.37 -9.30
CA CYS A 61 -12.92 1.65 -9.28
C CYS A 61 -13.57 1.36 -10.63
N HIS A 62 -12.80 1.38 -11.72
CA HIS A 62 -13.29 1.22 -13.09
C HIS A 62 -12.37 0.30 -13.92
N GLU A 63 -12.87 -0.19 -15.05
CA GLU A 63 -12.09 -1.05 -15.97
C GLU A 63 -10.87 -0.32 -16.56
N ASN A 64 -10.93 1.01 -16.68
CA ASN A 64 -9.86 1.84 -17.23
C ASN A 64 -8.90 2.42 -16.18
N THR A 65 -8.96 1.95 -14.93
CA THR A 65 -8.06 2.43 -13.88
C THR A 65 -6.61 1.96 -14.14
N HIS A 66 -5.70 2.88 -14.43
CA HIS A 66 -4.29 2.59 -14.72
C HIS A 66 -3.44 2.47 -13.45
N LEU A 67 -3.57 1.34 -12.75
CA LEU A 67 -2.92 1.09 -11.46
C LEU A 67 -1.38 1.13 -11.48
N LEU A 68 -0.74 0.78 -12.61
CA LEU A 68 0.72 0.89 -12.74
C LEU A 68 1.16 2.35 -12.83
N GLN A 69 0.44 3.18 -13.57
CA GLN A 69 0.71 4.61 -13.64
C GLN A 69 0.52 5.28 -12.28
N ALA A 70 -0.51 4.87 -11.53
CA ALA A 70 -0.71 5.34 -10.16
C ALA A 70 0.50 5.02 -9.26
N LEU A 71 1.07 3.82 -9.36
CA LEU A 71 2.27 3.46 -8.60
C LEU A 71 3.47 4.33 -8.99
N GLU A 72 3.67 4.57 -10.29
CA GLU A 72 4.75 5.41 -10.79
C GLU A 72 4.62 6.86 -10.29
N ASP A 73 3.42 7.44 -10.39
CA ASP A 73 3.12 8.78 -9.89
C ASP A 73 3.38 8.88 -8.38
N PHE A 74 2.97 7.86 -7.61
CA PHE A 74 3.25 7.78 -6.18
C PHE A 74 4.77 7.72 -5.90
N LYS A 75 5.50 6.85 -6.60
CA LYS A 75 6.96 6.72 -6.45
C LYS A 75 7.69 7.99 -6.86
N GLN A 76 7.22 8.70 -7.89
CA GLN A 76 7.80 9.96 -8.32
C GLN A 76 7.58 11.07 -7.27
N ALA A 77 6.34 11.25 -6.82
CA ALA A 77 5.99 12.28 -5.84
C ALA A 77 6.72 12.07 -4.51
N THR A 78 6.74 10.83 -4.01
CA THR A 78 7.43 10.50 -2.76
C THR A 78 8.94 10.36 -2.92
N GLY A 79 9.43 9.98 -4.11
CA GLY A 79 10.86 9.92 -4.43
C GLY A 79 11.53 11.29 -4.36
N TYR A 80 10.84 12.35 -4.79
CA TYR A 80 11.29 13.72 -4.61
C TYR A 80 11.43 14.08 -3.11
N LEU A 81 10.47 13.68 -2.28
CA LEU A 81 10.55 13.88 -0.82
C LEU A 81 11.71 13.10 -0.19
N LEU A 82 11.89 11.84 -0.60
CA LEU A 82 13.00 11.00 -0.14
C LEU A 82 14.34 11.66 -0.44
N ALA A 83 14.56 12.08 -1.68
CA ALA A 83 15.80 12.71 -2.10
C ALA A 83 16.13 13.99 -1.29
N ARG A 84 15.12 14.76 -0.89
CA ARG A 84 15.31 16.00 -0.12
C ARG A 84 15.48 15.80 1.38
N ARG A 85 14.78 14.83 1.97
CA ARG A 85 14.64 14.70 3.43
C ARG A 85 15.43 13.52 4.00
N TYR A 86 15.76 12.53 3.17
CA TYR A 86 16.45 11.30 3.56
C TYR A 86 17.61 11.05 2.58
N LEU A 87 18.77 11.65 2.86
CA LEU A 87 19.96 11.52 2.02
C LEU A 87 20.24 10.04 1.69
N LYS A 88 20.54 9.76 0.41
CA LYS A 88 20.82 8.41 -0.14
C LYS A 88 19.64 7.44 -0.17
N THR A 89 18.45 7.86 0.22
CA THR A 89 17.26 7.00 0.17
C THR A 89 16.50 7.19 -1.15
N LYS A 90 16.15 6.09 -1.82
CA LYS A 90 15.33 6.11 -3.04
C LYS A 90 14.48 4.85 -3.15
N TRP A 91 13.39 4.94 -3.90
CA TRP A 91 12.68 3.75 -4.32
C TRP A 91 13.56 2.85 -5.18
N GLU A 92 13.37 1.52 -5.07
CA GLU A 92 13.90 0.62 -6.09
C GLU A 92 13.29 0.96 -7.45
N LYS A 93 14.04 0.74 -8.53
CA LYS A 93 13.50 0.91 -9.89
C LYS A 93 12.38 -0.12 -10.11
N SER A 94 12.66 -1.38 -9.80
CA SER A 94 11.70 -2.48 -9.87
C SER A 94 10.77 -2.52 -8.66
N PHE A 95 9.65 -3.20 -8.84
CA PHE A 95 8.70 -3.59 -7.80
C PHE A 95 8.14 -4.95 -8.20
N HIS A 96 7.56 -5.66 -7.25
CA HIS A 96 6.83 -6.89 -7.55
C HIS A 96 5.35 -6.57 -7.66
N ASP A 97 4.75 -6.83 -8.81
CA ASP A 97 3.30 -6.69 -9.01
C ASP A 97 2.66 -8.02 -9.41
N ARG A 98 1.39 -8.17 -9.04
CA ARG A 98 0.58 -9.33 -9.36
C ARG A 98 -0.89 -8.93 -9.46
N ILE A 99 -1.56 -9.33 -10.54
CA ILE A 99 -3.01 -9.22 -10.65
C ILE A 99 -3.66 -10.25 -9.73
N LEU A 100 -4.59 -9.82 -8.88
CA LEU A 100 -5.30 -10.69 -7.94
C LEU A 100 -6.66 -11.10 -8.50
N ARG A 101 -6.97 -12.39 -8.45
CA ARG A 101 -8.35 -12.87 -8.67
C ARG A 101 -9.19 -12.59 -7.43
N SER A 102 -10.51 -12.49 -7.59
CA SER A 102 -11.43 -12.19 -6.48
C SER A 102 -11.22 -13.11 -5.26
N LYS A 103 -11.11 -14.42 -5.47
CA LYS A 103 -10.86 -15.42 -4.43
C LYS A 103 -9.52 -15.29 -3.69
N GLU A 104 -8.56 -14.58 -4.27
CA GLU A 104 -7.23 -14.40 -3.68
C GLU A 104 -7.14 -13.12 -2.81
N LEU A 105 -8.12 -12.22 -2.93
CA LEU A 105 -8.09 -10.91 -2.29
C LEU A 105 -8.02 -11.02 -0.76
N GLY A 106 -8.90 -11.81 -0.14
CA GLY A 106 -8.92 -11.95 1.32
C GLY A 106 -7.60 -12.48 1.89
N ALA A 107 -7.00 -13.47 1.23
CA ALA A 107 -5.71 -14.01 1.65
C ALA A 107 -4.57 -12.96 1.55
N HIS A 108 -4.53 -12.18 0.46
CA HIS A 108 -3.50 -11.15 0.28
C HIS A 108 -3.71 -9.96 1.21
N LEU A 109 -4.96 -9.56 1.47
CA LEU A 109 -5.29 -8.49 2.41
C LEU A 109 -4.80 -8.87 3.82
N ARG A 110 -5.14 -10.08 4.30
CA ARG A 110 -4.63 -10.60 5.57
C ARG A 110 -3.10 -10.68 5.58
N TYR A 111 -2.48 -11.11 4.47
CA TYR A 111 -1.03 -11.12 4.34
C TYR A 111 -0.45 -9.71 4.55
N VAL A 112 -0.93 -8.70 3.82
CA VAL A 112 -0.45 -7.31 3.89
C VAL A 112 -0.52 -6.80 5.32
N LEU A 113 -1.69 -6.89 5.95
CA LEU A 113 -1.91 -6.38 7.30
C LEU A 113 -1.08 -7.13 8.35
N ASN A 114 -0.86 -8.44 8.21
CA ASN A 114 -0.10 -9.22 9.19
C ASN A 114 1.43 -9.17 8.99
N ASN A 115 1.96 -8.48 7.98
CA ASN A 115 3.42 -8.38 7.81
C ASN A 115 4.16 -7.79 9.04
N PRO A 116 3.65 -6.77 9.74
CA PRO A 116 4.25 -6.28 10.98
C PRO A 116 4.34 -7.37 12.06
N VAL A 117 3.30 -8.19 12.22
CA VAL A 117 3.28 -9.32 13.16
C VAL A 117 4.30 -10.38 12.76
N ARG A 118 4.33 -10.77 11.49
CA ARG A 118 5.30 -11.73 10.94
C ARG A 118 6.76 -11.27 11.11
N ARG A 119 6.96 -9.95 11.15
CA ARG A 119 8.28 -9.32 11.36
C ARG A 119 8.62 -9.11 12.84
N GLY A 120 7.69 -9.41 13.76
CA GLY A 120 7.85 -9.21 15.20
C GLY A 120 7.83 -7.75 15.63
N LEU A 121 7.18 -6.86 14.86
CA LEU A 121 7.08 -5.43 15.21
C LEU A 121 5.96 -5.15 16.22
N VAL A 122 4.89 -5.95 16.19
CA VAL A 122 3.70 -5.89 17.05
C VAL A 122 3.15 -7.30 17.24
N GLU A 123 2.34 -7.55 18.27
CA GLU A 123 1.68 -8.84 18.48
C GLU A 123 0.37 -8.95 17.70
N ASN A 124 -0.33 -7.83 17.55
CA ASN A 124 -1.55 -7.71 16.76
C ASN A 124 -1.37 -6.68 15.65
N TRP A 125 -1.78 -7.01 14.42
CA TRP A 125 -1.64 -6.08 13.29
C TRP A 125 -2.36 -4.74 13.48
N ARG A 126 -3.44 -4.71 14.27
CA ARG A 126 -4.19 -3.49 14.59
C ARG A 126 -3.39 -2.50 15.45
N GLU A 127 -2.35 -2.95 16.14
CA GLU A 127 -1.44 -2.08 16.90
C GLU A 127 -0.44 -1.36 15.99
N TYR A 128 -0.28 -1.83 14.74
CA TYR A 128 0.66 -1.23 13.81
C TYR A 128 0.06 -0.02 13.08
N GLN A 129 0.27 1.16 13.67
CA GLN A 129 -0.24 2.46 13.21
C GLN A 129 0.14 2.87 11.77
N PHE A 130 1.06 2.15 11.11
CA PHE A 130 1.49 2.43 9.73
C PHE A 130 0.88 1.48 8.69
N SER A 131 -0.18 0.76 9.07
CA SER A 131 -1.07 0.07 8.14
C SER A 131 -2.43 0.76 8.07
N GLY A 132 -3.13 0.58 6.97
CA GLY A 132 -4.47 1.11 6.82
C GLY A 132 -5.01 1.00 5.41
N ALA A 133 -6.06 1.78 5.14
CA ALA A 133 -6.68 1.88 3.83
C ALA A 133 -6.90 3.33 3.39
N ILE A 134 -7.11 3.52 2.09
CA ILE A 134 -7.45 4.79 1.45
C ILE A 134 -8.72 4.60 0.64
N GLY A 135 -9.70 5.46 0.89
CA GLY A 135 -10.97 5.52 0.15
C GLY A 135 -11.95 4.38 0.43
N LEU A 136 -11.66 3.50 1.38
CA LEU A 136 -12.57 2.43 1.82
C LEU A 136 -12.55 2.23 3.33
N ASP A 137 -13.61 1.62 3.85
CA ASP A 137 -13.67 1.10 5.22
C ASP A 137 -13.00 -0.27 5.27
N LEU A 138 -11.88 -0.35 5.98
CA LEU A 138 -11.07 -1.57 6.07
C LEU A 138 -11.76 -2.65 6.90
N GLU A 139 -12.46 -2.29 7.96
CA GLU A 139 -13.12 -3.27 8.84
C GLU A 139 -14.34 -3.86 8.14
N ALA A 140 -15.16 -3.00 7.51
CA ALA A 140 -16.28 -3.48 6.69
C ALA A 140 -15.81 -4.40 5.54
N LEU A 141 -14.68 -4.09 4.90
CA LEU A 141 -14.10 -4.96 3.87
C LEU A 141 -13.68 -6.32 4.45
N LEU A 142 -13.05 -6.34 5.62
CA LEU A 142 -12.62 -7.56 6.30
C LEU A 142 -13.79 -8.45 6.69
N GLU A 143 -14.87 -7.86 7.22
CA GLU A 143 -16.10 -8.57 7.59
C GLU A 143 -16.74 -9.25 6.38
N ASN A 144 -16.90 -8.52 5.27
CA ASN A 144 -17.46 -9.07 4.03
C ASN A 144 -16.64 -10.27 3.50
N LEU A 145 -15.32 -10.22 3.62
CA LEU A 145 -14.42 -11.29 3.18
C LEU A 145 -14.36 -12.48 4.14
N ALA A 146 -14.94 -12.36 5.34
CA ALA A 146 -15.08 -13.47 6.28
C ALA A 146 -16.38 -14.25 6.08
N THR A 147 -17.36 -13.63 5.42
CA THR A 147 -18.67 -14.22 5.10
C THR A 147 -18.75 -14.88 3.71
N GLU A 148 -17.71 -14.73 2.88
CA GLU A 148 -17.53 -15.41 1.58
C GLU A 148 -16.79 -16.75 1.73
#